data_AF-A0A1A8DTX8-F1
#
_entry.id   AF-A0A1A8DTX8-F1
#
_cell.length_a   1.000
_cell.length_b   1.000
_cell.length_c   1.000
_cell.angle_alpha   90.00
_cell.angle_beta   90.00
_cell.angle_gamma   90.00
#
_symmetry.space_group_name_H-M   'P 1'
#
loop_
_entity.id
_entity.type
_entity.pdbx_description
1 polymer ?
#
loop_
_entity_poly.entity_id
_entity_poly.type
_entity_poly.pdbx_seq_one_letter_code
_entity_poly.pdbx_strand_id
1 'polypeptide(L)'
;MHCVWEERMDAASIHSRAQELNPRLRASVGAFFSHLCEVAEPCLSGRVGAAGCEVQVFLNRKDDGNIHVKLKSELAGLPFHWEFICSPAPVALVCVQLVRPLLVMSRLLQQQVEQLGGLLARKDAEIQDYRENGATLSRERLQTDVFESQTYRESFMSQTLPLLWSERSDALGFDSDLQQLYATVVAHRSSRKRKLSSETCAVEDRPAAEKPAETSSSAAAASASSPAAAASSSSDVRSVSRDQNHDQEVQTTNNKSANRPTTQQSLHIKPGAAERPTSKPKQKKVGLFR
;
A
#
# COMPACT_ATOMS: atom_id res chain seq x y z
N MET A 1 -18.66 5.10 9.38
CA MET A 1 -18.38 3.64 9.25
C MET A 1 -18.46 3.02 10.63
N HIS A 2 -19.42 2.11 10.88
CA HIS A 2 -19.64 1.52 12.21
C HIS A 2 -19.35 0.02 12.29
N CYS A 3 -19.55 -0.72 11.20
CA CYS A 3 -19.31 -2.17 11.14
C CYS A 3 -18.78 -2.56 9.74
N VAL A 4 -18.17 -3.74 9.65
CA VAL A 4 -17.68 -4.35 8.41
C VAL A 4 -18.27 -5.75 8.33
N TRP A 5 -18.69 -6.18 7.15
CA TRP A 5 -19.27 -7.51 6.92
C TRP A 5 -18.46 -8.27 5.86
N GLU A 6 -18.44 -9.60 5.98
CA GLU A 6 -17.78 -10.52 5.06
C GLU A 6 -18.70 -11.70 4.76
N GLU A 7 -18.64 -12.18 3.52
CA GLU A 7 -19.16 -13.49 3.13
C GLU A 7 -18.05 -14.28 2.44
N ARG A 8 -17.98 -15.58 2.72
CA ARG A 8 -17.14 -16.53 1.99
C ARG A 8 -17.99 -17.66 1.48
N MET A 9 -17.82 -18.01 0.21
CA MET A 9 -18.51 -19.11 -0.42
C MET A 9 -17.53 -19.96 -1.21
N ASP A 10 -17.73 -21.28 -1.17
CA ASP A 10 -17.05 -22.22 -2.05
C ASP A 10 -17.90 -22.51 -3.30
N ALA A 11 -17.32 -23.24 -4.25
CA ALA A 11 -17.99 -23.56 -5.52
C ALA A 11 -19.31 -24.32 -5.33
N ALA A 12 -19.38 -25.21 -4.34
CA ALA A 12 -20.59 -25.98 -4.03
C ALA A 12 -21.70 -25.06 -3.49
N SER A 13 -21.38 -24.16 -2.56
CA SER A 13 -22.34 -23.19 -2.02
C SER A 13 -22.82 -22.22 -3.10
N ILE A 14 -21.93 -21.79 -3.99
CA ILE A 14 -22.30 -20.93 -5.13
C ILE A 14 -23.30 -21.66 -6.02
N HIS A 15 -23.03 -22.92 -6.35
CA HIS A 15 -23.94 -23.72 -7.17
C HIS A 15 -25.31 -23.88 -6.52
N SER A 16 -25.34 -24.29 -5.24
CA SER A 16 -26.58 -24.51 -4.51
C SER A 16 -27.43 -23.25 -4.47
N ARG A 17 -26.84 -22.10 -4.11
CA ARG A 17 -27.55 -20.82 -4.04
C ARG A 17 -28.00 -20.34 -5.42
N ALA A 18 -27.17 -20.50 -6.45
CA ALA A 18 -27.53 -20.13 -7.81
C ALA A 18 -28.76 -20.92 -8.29
N GLN A 19 -28.82 -22.22 -7.99
CA GLN A 19 -29.96 -23.07 -8.35
C GLN A 19 -31.22 -22.76 -7.52
N GLU A 20 -31.06 -22.45 -6.23
CA GLU A 20 -32.18 -22.04 -5.38
C GLU A 20 -32.82 -20.73 -5.85
N LEU A 21 -32.00 -19.73 -6.15
CA LEU A 21 -32.47 -18.40 -6.57
C LEU A 21 -32.90 -18.36 -8.04
N ASN A 22 -32.33 -19.23 -8.88
CA ASN A 22 -32.57 -19.23 -10.33
C ASN A 22 -32.86 -20.65 -10.84
N PRO A 23 -34.01 -21.26 -10.47
CA PRO A 23 -34.30 -22.66 -10.76
C PRO A 23 -34.44 -22.98 -12.26
N ARG A 24 -34.61 -21.95 -13.10
CA ARG A 24 -34.70 -22.09 -14.56
C ARG A 24 -33.35 -21.98 -15.27
N LEU A 25 -32.31 -21.51 -14.57
CA LEU A 25 -30.98 -21.32 -15.14
C LEU A 25 -30.14 -22.58 -14.92
N ARG A 26 -29.75 -23.24 -16.02
CA ARG A 26 -28.79 -24.35 -16.00
C ARG A 26 -27.47 -23.86 -16.60
N ALA A 27 -26.52 -23.54 -15.74
CA ALA A 27 -25.18 -23.15 -16.12
C ALA A 27 -24.15 -23.81 -15.19
N SER A 28 -22.90 -23.86 -15.64
CA SER A 28 -21.80 -24.31 -14.78
C SER A 28 -21.54 -23.28 -13.68
N VAL A 29 -20.94 -23.72 -12.57
CA VAL A 29 -20.57 -22.83 -11.46
C VAL A 29 -19.61 -21.72 -11.94
N GLY A 30 -18.70 -22.06 -12.85
CA GLY A 30 -17.79 -21.08 -13.46
C GLY A 30 -18.53 -20.00 -14.24
N ALA A 31 -19.52 -20.36 -15.05
CA ALA A 31 -20.31 -19.39 -15.79
C ALA A 31 -21.14 -18.48 -14.87
N PHE A 32 -21.75 -19.05 -13.82
CA PHE A 32 -22.45 -18.25 -12.81
C PHE A 32 -21.51 -17.28 -12.08
N PHE A 33 -20.33 -17.75 -11.68
CA PHE A 33 -19.35 -16.92 -10.98
C PHE A 33 -18.80 -15.81 -11.87
N SER A 34 -18.47 -16.10 -13.14
CA SER A 34 -18.03 -15.08 -14.10
C SER A 34 -19.08 -13.99 -14.29
N HIS A 35 -20.35 -14.38 -14.51
CA HIS A 35 -21.46 -13.41 -14.63
C HIS A 35 -21.63 -12.60 -13.34
N LEU A 36 -21.51 -13.24 -12.18
CA LEU A 36 -21.58 -12.53 -10.90
C LEU A 36 -20.47 -11.49 -10.77
N CYS A 37 -19.24 -11.79 -11.20
CA CYS A 37 -18.15 -10.81 -11.24
C CYS A 37 -18.47 -9.65 -12.19
N GLU A 38 -18.91 -9.94 -13.42
CA GLU A 38 -19.26 -8.94 -14.43
C GLU A 38 -20.33 -7.95 -13.96
N VAL A 39 -21.32 -8.45 -13.20
CA VAL A 39 -22.44 -7.64 -12.72
C VAL A 39 -22.12 -6.96 -11.38
N ALA A 40 -21.48 -7.64 -10.45
CA ALA A 40 -21.25 -7.12 -9.10
C ALA A 40 -20.05 -6.18 -9.01
N GLU A 41 -18.94 -6.46 -9.72
CA GLU A 41 -17.71 -5.67 -9.62
C GLU A 41 -17.91 -4.19 -9.99
N PRO A 42 -18.61 -3.84 -11.09
CA PRO A 42 -18.84 -2.43 -11.44
C PRO A 42 -19.71 -1.71 -10.39
N CYS A 43 -20.74 -2.38 -9.88
CA CYS A 43 -21.63 -1.85 -8.85
C CYS A 43 -20.90 -1.58 -7.53
N LEU A 44 -20.05 -2.52 -7.10
CA LEU A 44 -19.31 -2.43 -5.84
C LEU A 44 -18.09 -1.50 -5.93
N SER A 45 -17.52 -1.31 -7.12
CA SER A 45 -16.40 -0.39 -7.35
C SER A 45 -16.84 1.07 -7.51
N GLY A 46 -18.12 1.39 -7.34
CA GLY A 46 -18.66 2.73 -7.54
C GLY A 46 -18.66 3.21 -9.00
N ARG A 47 -18.45 2.30 -9.96
CA ARG A 47 -18.46 2.58 -11.41
C ARG A 47 -19.85 2.35 -12.00
N VAL A 48 -20.88 2.77 -11.27
CA VAL A 48 -22.28 2.66 -11.72
C VAL A 48 -22.45 3.55 -12.96
N GLY A 49 -22.75 2.93 -14.11
CA GLY A 49 -23.04 3.64 -15.37
C GLY A 49 -22.16 3.28 -16.58
N ALA A 50 -21.15 2.42 -16.45
CA ALA A 50 -20.23 2.11 -17.55
C ALA A 50 -20.65 0.93 -18.46
N ALA A 51 -21.59 0.10 -18.03
CA ALA A 51 -22.10 -1.02 -18.83
C ALA A 51 -23.62 -0.97 -18.82
N GLY A 52 -24.25 -1.03 -20.00
CA GLY A 52 -25.70 -0.93 -20.22
C GLY A 52 -26.52 -2.10 -19.67
N CYS A 53 -26.14 -2.66 -18.53
CA CYS A 53 -26.87 -3.69 -17.80
C CYS A 53 -27.68 -3.00 -16.70
N GLU A 54 -29.01 -3.14 -16.73
CA GLU A 54 -29.90 -2.65 -15.67
C GLU A 54 -29.74 -3.49 -14.41
N VAL A 55 -28.72 -3.16 -13.62
CA VAL A 55 -28.41 -3.86 -12.37
C VAL A 55 -29.05 -3.12 -11.21
N GLN A 56 -29.95 -3.79 -10.48
CA GLN A 56 -30.58 -3.24 -9.28
C GLN A 56 -29.95 -3.88 -8.04
N VAL A 57 -29.41 -3.05 -7.14
CA VAL A 57 -28.81 -3.48 -5.88
C VAL A 57 -29.68 -3.01 -4.72
N PHE A 58 -30.05 -3.92 -3.83
CA PHE A 58 -30.83 -3.62 -2.63
C PHE A 58 -30.08 -4.11 -1.40
N LEU A 59 -29.92 -3.25 -0.40
CA LEU A 59 -29.28 -3.59 0.86
C LEU A 59 -30.32 -3.69 1.97
N ASN A 60 -30.38 -4.85 2.64
CA ASN A 60 -31.26 -5.10 3.76
C ASN A 60 -30.44 -5.48 4.99
N ARG A 61 -30.56 -4.70 6.06
CA ARG A 61 -29.99 -5.05 7.36
C ARG A 61 -31.01 -5.90 8.12
N LYS A 62 -30.58 -7.05 8.61
CA LYS A 62 -31.40 -7.96 9.40
C LYS A 62 -31.16 -7.73 10.89
N ASP A 63 -32.15 -8.10 11.70
CA ASP A 63 -32.11 -7.93 13.18
C ASP A 63 -31.06 -8.83 13.83
N ASP A 64 -30.66 -9.92 13.15
CA ASP A 64 -29.60 -10.85 13.55
C ASP A 64 -28.17 -10.26 13.40
N GLY A 65 -28.05 -9.02 12.93
CA GLY A 65 -26.77 -8.34 12.71
C GLY A 65 -26.14 -8.61 11.34
N ASN A 66 -26.72 -9.48 10.53
CA ASN A 66 -26.27 -9.76 9.17
C ASN A 66 -26.76 -8.70 8.18
N ILE A 67 -26.06 -8.58 7.05
CA ILE A 67 -26.49 -7.75 5.93
C ILE A 67 -26.72 -8.63 4.71
N HIS A 68 -27.87 -8.42 4.09
CA HIS A 68 -28.29 -9.07 2.87
C HIS A 68 -28.20 -8.08 1.71
N VAL A 69 -27.31 -8.34 0.75
CA VAL A 69 -27.18 -7.53 -0.46
C VAL A 69 -27.80 -8.30 -1.62
N LYS A 70 -28.97 -7.87 -2.07
CA LYS A 70 -29.68 -8.46 -3.20
C LYS A 70 -29.27 -7.76 -4.48
N LEU A 71 -28.95 -8.57 -5.49
CA LEU A 71 -28.54 -8.16 -6.82
C LEU A 71 -29.54 -8.75 -7.81
N LYS A 72 -30.13 -7.89 -8.63
CA LYS A 72 -30.97 -8.29 -9.76
C LYS A 72 -30.34 -7.80 -11.04
N SER A 73 -30.17 -8.70 -11.99
CA SER A 73 -29.65 -8.38 -13.32
C SER A 73 -30.33 -9.24 -14.36
N GLU A 74 -29.89 -9.13 -15.60
CA GLU A 74 -30.28 -10.01 -16.69
C GLU A 74 -29.09 -10.86 -17.15
N LEU A 75 -29.33 -12.11 -17.53
CA LEU A 75 -28.37 -13.01 -18.15
C LEU A 75 -29.03 -13.59 -19.41
N ALA A 76 -28.58 -13.15 -20.58
CA ALA A 76 -29.06 -13.62 -21.89
C ALA A 76 -30.60 -13.58 -22.06
N GLY A 77 -31.26 -12.46 -21.70
CA GLY A 77 -32.72 -12.34 -21.77
C GLY A 77 -33.47 -12.88 -20.54
N LEU A 78 -32.78 -13.51 -19.60
CA LEU A 78 -33.39 -14.14 -18.43
C LEU A 78 -33.09 -13.37 -17.15
N PRO A 79 -34.07 -13.18 -16.24
CA PRO A 79 -33.82 -12.58 -14.94
C PRO A 79 -32.83 -13.40 -14.13
N PHE A 80 -31.80 -12.73 -13.63
CA PHE A 80 -30.78 -13.29 -12.75
C PHE A 80 -30.86 -12.63 -11.37
N HIS A 81 -30.97 -13.46 -10.34
CA HIS A 81 -31.07 -13.03 -8.95
C HIS A 81 -29.92 -13.61 -8.13
N TRP A 82 -29.31 -12.75 -7.33
CA TRP A 82 -28.30 -13.15 -6.38
C TRP A 82 -28.50 -12.43 -5.04
N GLU A 83 -28.16 -13.11 -3.94
CA GLU A 83 -28.18 -12.52 -2.60
C GLU A 83 -26.87 -12.87 -1.90
N PHE A 84 -26.13 -11.83 -1.51
CA PHE A 84 -24.98 -11.96 -0.61
C PHE A 84 -25.49 -11.91 0.82
N ILE A 85 -25.10 -12.91 1.62
CA ILE A 85 -25.48 -13.02 3.03
C ILE A 85 -24.22 -12.78 3.85
N CYS A 86 -23.99 -11.51 4.19
CA CYS A 86 -22.76 -11.07 4.83
C CYS A 86 -22.92 -11.07 6.36
N SER A 87 -22.02 -11.79 7.02
CA SER A 87 -21.91 -11.82 8.47
C SER A 87 -20.90 -10.79 8.99
N PRO A 88 -20.94 -10.37 10.27
CA PRO A 88 -19.95 -9.47 10.82
C PRO A 88 -18.52 -9.97 10.60
N ALA A 89 -17.68 -9.13 9.98
CA ALA A 89 -16.33 -9.52 9.59
C ALA A 89 -15.45 -9.78 10.83
N PRO A 90 -14.66 -10.88 10.86
CA PRO A 90 -13.72 -11.11 11.93
C PRO A 90 -12.72 -9.96 12.06
N VAL A 91 -12.36 -9.58 13.29
CA VAL A 91 -11.40 -8.49 13.56
C VAL A 91 -10.08 -8.70 12.80
N ALA A 92 -9.61 -9.95 12.71
CA ALA A 92 -8.41 -10.28 11.95
C ALA A 92 -8.50 -9.86 10.47
N LEU A 93 -9.66 -10.04 9.82
CA LEU A 93 -9.88 -9.60 8.45
C LEU A 93 -9.88 -8.08 8.37
N VAL A 94 -10.60 -7.41 9.27
CA VAL A 94 -10.66 -5.94 9.33
C VAL A 94 -9.26 -5.35 9.50
N CYS A 95 -8.43 -5.93 10.37
CA CYS A 95 -7.04 -5.51 10.53
C CYS A 95 -6.20 -5.72 9.27
N VAL A 96 -6.40 -6.85 8.58
CA VAL A 96 -5.63 -7.21 7.39
C VAL A 96 -6.04 -6.38 6.18
N GLN A 97 -7.32 -6.11 5.99
CA GLN A 97 -7.87 -5.42 4.82
C GLN A 97 -7.96 -3.90 5.02
N LEU A 98 -8.25 -3.39 6.22
CA LEU A 98 -8.42 -1.95 6.43
C LEU A 98 -7.29 -1.34 7.24
N VAL A 99 -7.10 -1.78 8.50
CA VAL A 99 -6.22 -1.07 9.45
C VAL A 99 -4.77 -1.05 8.97
N ARG A 100 -4.21 -2.21 8.60
CA ARG A 100 -2.79 -2.29 8.19
C ARG A 100 -2.52 -1.51 6.89
N PRO A 101 -3.31 -1.66 5.80
CA PRO A 101 -3.10 -0.85 4.61
C PRO A 101 -3.23 0.64 4.88
N LEU A 102 -4.24 1.07 5.63
CA LEU A 102 -4.42 2.50 5.96
C LEU A 102 -3.24 3.07 6.75
N LEU A 103 -2.70 2.33 7.74
CA LEU A 103 -1.49 2.76 8.46
C LEU A 103 -0.26 2.89 7.54
N VAL A 104 -0.10 1.97 6.58
CA VAL A 104 0.98 2.06 5.59
C VAL A 104 0.78 3.28 4.69
N MET A 105 -0.44 3.53 4.23
CA MET A 105 -0.76 4.72 3.44
C MET A 105 -0.47 6.01 4.21
N SER A 106 -0.90 6.12 5.47
CA SER A 106 -0.61 7.28 6.31
C SER A 106 0.88 7.54 6.44
N ARG A 107 1.69 6.47 6.63
CA ARG A 107 3.15 6.60 6.68
C ARG A 107 3.74 7.04 5.34
N LEU A 108 3.27 6.50 4.22
CA LEU A 108 3.72 6.89 2.89
C LEU A 108 3.41 8.37 2.60
N LEU A 109 2.20 8.81 2.92
CA LEU A 109 1.78 10.20 2.72
C LEU A 109 2.58 11.16 3.62
N GLN A 110 2.82 10.78 4.89
CA GLN A 110 3.67 11.58 5.78
C GLN A 110 5.11 11.70 5.25
N GLN A 111 5.69 10.60 4.74
CA GLN A 111 7.02 10.63 4.13
C GLN A 111 7.04 11.49 2.86
N GLN A 112 5.98 11.46 2.04
CA GLN A 112 5.86 12.32 0.87
C GLN A 112 5.81 13.80 1.26
N VAL A 113 5.09 14.17 2.32
CA VAL A 113 5.06 15.54 2.85
C VAL A 113 6.44 16.00 3.31
N GLU A 114 7.19 15.13 4.00
CA GLU A 114 8.57 15.42 4.41
C GLU A 114 9.51 15.64 3.22
N GLN A 115 9.41 14.78 2.19
CA GLN A 115 10.20 14.92 0.96
C GLN A 115 9.88 16.21 0.20
N LEU A 116 8.61 16.58 0.12
CA LEU A 116 8.17 17.84 -0.48
C LEU A 116 8.66 19.05 0.33
N GLY A 117 8.58 18.99 1.67
CA GLY A 117 9.13 20.03 2.54
C GLY A 117 10.63 20.22 2.33
N GLY A 118 11.40 19.14 2.23
CA GLY A 118 12.83 19.20 1.90
C GLY A 118 13.13 19.68 0.48
N LEU A 119 12.21 19.48 -0.48
CA LEU A 119 12.33 20.05 -1.83
C LEU A 119 12.09 21.57 -1.81
N LEU A 120 11.08 22.04 -1.06
CA LEU A 120 10.80 23.47 -0.90
C LEU A 120 11.96 24.20 -0.22
N ALA A 121 12.51 23.66 0.87
CA ALA A 121 13.67 24.24 1.53
C ALA A 121 14.89 24.38 0.60
N ARG A 122 15.13 23.39 -0.28
CA ARG A 122 16.18 23.46 -1.29
C ARG A 122 15.91 24.55 -2.34
N LYS A 123 14.64 24.75 -2.71
CA LYS A 123 14.24 25.81 -3.63
C LYS A 123 14.38 27.21 -2.99
N ASP A 124 14.06 27.35 -1.72
CA ASP A 124 14.28 28.61 -1.00
C ASP A 124 15.77 28.96 -0.89
N ALA A 125 16.62 27.96 -0.63
CA ALA A 125 18.07 28.17 -0.63
C ALA A 125 18.60 28.59 -2.02
N GLU A 126 18.07 28.00 -3.10
CA GLU A 126 18.38 28.38 -4.48
C GLU A 126 17.93 29.83 -4.79
N ILE A 127 16.72 30.21 -4.37
CA ILE A 127 16.22 31.59 -4.52
C ILE A 127 17.09 32.58 -3.74
N GLN A 128 17.51 32.19 -2.54
CA GLN A 128 18.37 33.02 -1.70
C GLN A 128 19.75 33.22 -2.32
N ASP A 129 20.37 32.16 -2.87
CA ASP A 129 21.63 32.25 -3.61
C ASP A 129 21.53 33.21 -4.81
N TYR A 130 20.43 33.16 -5.57
CA TYR A 130 20.20 34.12 -6.65
C TYR A 130 20.18 35.57 -6.16
N ARG A 131 19.53 35.84 -5.02
CA ARG A 131 19.47 37.18 -4.43
C ARG A 131 20.85 37.65 -3.95
N GLU A 132 21.61 36.77 -3.30
CA GLU A 132 22.96 37.05 -2.83
C GLU A 132 23.94 37.31 -3.98
N ASN A 133 23.73 36.64 -5.12
CA ASN A 133 24.47 36.87 -6.36
C ASN A 133 23.98 38.10 -7.17
N GLY A 134 23.06 38.90 -6.61
CA GLY A 134 22.60 40.16 -7.20
C GLY A 134 21.50 40.01 -8.27
N ALA A 135 20.90 38.84 -8.42
CA ALA A 135 19.76 38.66 -9.30
C ALA A 135 18.53 39.36 -8.72
N THR A 136 17.84 40.15 -9.55
CA THR A 136 16.61 40.86 -9.18
C THR A 136 15.42 40.27 -9.93
N LEU A 137 14.28 40.18 -9.24
CA LEU A 137 13.03 39.71 -9.82
C LEU A 137 12.49 40.76 -10.81
N SER A 138 12.22 40.35 -12.04
CA SER A 138 11.56 41.20 -13.04
C SER A 138 10.08 41.48 -12.73
N ARG A 139 9.44 40.60 -11.94
CA ARG A 139 8.03 40.68 -11.54
C ARG A 139 7.92 40.36 -10.06
N GLU A 140 7.67 41.38 -9.25
CA GLU A 140 7.61 41.26 -7.79
C GLU A 140 6.54 40.28 -7.30
N ARG A 141 5.38 40.21 -7.97
CA ARG A 141 4.30 39.25 -7.63
C ARG A 141 4.68 37.76 -7.72
N LEU A 142 5.84 37.43 -8.28
CA LEU A 142 6.35 36.06 -8.34
C LEU A 142 7.19 35.70 -7.10
N GLN A 143 7.48 36.67 -6.25
CA GLN A 143 8.14 36.44 -4.98
C GLN A 143 7.23 35.61 -4.08
N THR A 144 7.77 34.49 -3.60
CA THR A 144 7.15 33.66 -2.57
C THR A 144 7.79 33.96 -1.23
N ASP A 145 7.02 33.77 -0.16
CA ASP A 145 7.54 33.75 1.20
C ASP A 145 8.38 32.49 1.42
N VAL A 146 9.32 32.55 2.36
CA VAL A 146 10.15 31.40 2.73
C VAL A 146 9.26 30.32 3.34
N PHE A 147 9.43 29.08 2.90
CA PHE A 147 8.62 27.98 3.38
C PHE A 147 9.06 27.53 4.78
N GLU A 148 8.20 27.75 5.77
CA GLU A 148 8.37 27.24 7.13
C GLU A 148 7.48 26.02 7.38
N SER A 149 8.11 24.84 7.44
CA SER A 149 7.38 23.57 7.54
C SER A 149 6.48 23.46 8.77
N GLN A 150 6.94 23.93 9.93
CA GLN A 150 6.20 23.82 11.19
C GLN A 150 4.98 24.77 11.19
N THR A 151 5.20 26.03 10.85
CA THR A 151 4.16 27.06 10.72
C THR A 151 3.08 26.61 9.72
N TYR A 152 3.49 26.05 8.58
CA TYR A 152 2.57 25.49 7.60
C TYR A 152 1.74 24.33 8.18
N ARG A 153 2.37 23.36 8.87
CA ARG A 153 1.64 22.22 9.47
C ARG A 153 0.60 22.67 10.48
N GLU A 154 0.93 23.63 11.34
CA GLU A 154 0.01 24.17 12.35
C GLU A 154 -1.15 24.94 11.70
N SER A 155 -0.85 25.79 10.72
CA SER A 155 -1.87 26.52 9.95
C SER A 155 -2.78 25.56 9.16
N PHE A 156 -2.21 24.53 8.54
CA PHE A 156 -2.97 23.54 7.79
C PHE A 156 -3.90 22.75 8.71
N MET A 157 -3.42 22.27 9.85
CA MET A 157 -4.26 21.54 10.81
C MET A 157 -5.40 22.40 11.35
N SER A 158 -5.14 23.67 11.69
CA SER A 158 -6.18 24.56 12.23
C SER A 158 -7.26 24.92 11.20
N GLN A 159 -6.90 25.03 9.93
CA GLN A 159 -7.85 25.39 8.86
C GLN A 159 -8.56 24.18 8.25
N THR A 160 -7.85 23.07 8.02
CA THR A 160 -8.35 21.94 7.24
C THR A 160 -8.99 20.86 8.11
N LEU A 161 -8.49 20.61 9.33
CA LEU A 161 -9.03 19.55 10.20
C LEU A 161 -10.52 19.77 10.53
N PRO A 162 -10.99 21.00 10.84
CA PRO A 162 -12.42 21.24 11.06
C PRO A 162 -13.28 20.96 9.82
N LEU A 163 -12.77 21.23 8.62
CA LEU A 163 -13.49 20.96 7.37
C LEU A 163 -13.68 19.46 7.18
N LEU A 164 -12.62 18.68 7.37
CA LEU A 164 -12.65 17.21 7.25
C LEU A 164 -13.57 16.53 8.28
N TRP A 165 -13.77 17.14 9.44
CA TRP A 165 -14.63 16.60 10.50
C TRP A 165 -16.08 17.07 10.38
N SER A 166 -16.32 18.23 9.74
CA SER A 166 -17.66 18.78 9.53
C SER A 166 -18.33 18.21 8.28
N GLU A 167 -17.55 17.72 7.33
CA GLU A 167 -18.05 17.10 6.11
C GLU A 167 -18.68 15.73 6.45
N ARG A 168 -19.98 15.73 6.68
CA ARG A 168 -20.83 14.53 6.72
C ARG A 168 -20.98 13.96 5.30
N SER A 169 -19.87 13.81 4.58
CA SER A 169 -19.84 13.18 3.27
C SER A 169 -19.92 11.67 3.47
N ASP A 170 -20.85 11.03 2.76
CA ASP A 170 -21.00 9.58 2.75
C ASP A 170 -19.73 8.87 2.22
N ALA A 171 -18.94 9.57 1.39
CA ALA A 171 -17.58 9.20 1.09
C ALA A 171 -16.65 9.88 2.10
N LEU A 172 -16.07 9.13 3.04
CA LEU A 172 -15.15 9.57 4.10
C LEU A 172 -13.83 10.21 3.58
N GLY A 173 -13.87 11.00 2.51
CA GLY A 173 -12.70 11.54 1.82
C GLY A 173 -11.87 10.48 1.09
N PHE A 174 -12.39 9.27 0.87
CA PHE A 174 -11.65 8.18 0.19
C PHE A 174 -11.87 8.19 -1.33
N ASP A 175 -11.23 9.16 -1.97
CA ASP A 175 -11.30 9.41 -3.41
C ASP A 175 -10.58 8.34 -4.28
N SER A 176 -10.61 8.53 -5.60
CA SER A 176 -9.96 7.63 -6.56
C SER A 176 -8.46 7.51 -6.36
N ASP A 177 -7.79 8.58 -5.94
CA ASP A 177 -6.35 8.63 -5.76
C ASP A 177 -5.94 7.80 -4.53
N LEU A 178 -6.68 7.95 -3.43
CA LEU A 178 -6.52 7.13 -2.24
C LEU A 178 -6.90 5.66 -2.48
N GLN A 179 -7.93 5.38 -3.29
CA GLN A 179 -8.27 4.03 -3.72
C GLN A 179 -7.14 3.38 -4.52
N GLN A 180 -6.52 4.12 -5.44
CA GLN A 180 -5.37 3.65 -6.20
C GLN A 180 -4.17 3.38 -5.29
N LEU A 181 -3.86 4.31 -4.36
CA LEU A 181 -2.79 4.12 -3.39
C LEU A 181 -3.05 2.87 -2.52
N TYR A 182 -4.27 2.68 -2.03
CA TYR A 182 -4.66 1.47 -1.31
C TYR A 182 -4.43 0.20 -2.14
N ALA A 183 -4.89 0.18 -3.40
CA ALA A 183 -4.71 -0.96 -4.29
C ALA A 183 -3.23 -1.32 -4.48
N THR A 184 -2.36 -0.31 -4.64
CA THR A 184 -0.91 -0.55 -4.75
C THR A 184 -0.32 -1.13 -3.46
N VAL A 185 -0.71 -0.63 -2.29
CA VAL A 185 -0.25 -1.13 -0.98
C VAL A 185 -0.69 -2.59 -0.76
N VAL A 186 -1.94 -2.92 -1.09
CA VAL A 186 -2.47 -4.28 -0.97
C VAL A 186 -1.80 -5.23 -1.96
N ALA A 187 -1.58 -4.81 -3.21
CA ALA A 187 -0.88 -5.60 -4.22
C ALA A 187 0.59 -5.86 -3.86
N HIS A 188 1.28 -4.88 -3.27
CA HIS A 188 2.66 -5.05 -2.79
C HIS A 188 2.74 -6.07 -1.65
N ARG A 189 1.72 -6.15 -0.80
CA ARG A 189 1.66 -7.16 0.26
C ARG A 189 1.47 -8.58 -0.28
N SER A 190 0.61 -8.74 -1.29
CA SER A 190 0.33 -10.07 -1.87
C SER A 190 1.51 -10.62 -2.67
N SER A 191 2.31 -9.76 -3.32
CA SER A 191 3.55 -10.17 -4.00
C SER A 191 4.63 -10.59 -3.01
N ARG A 192 4.78 -9.91 -1.87
CA ARG A 192 5.74 -10.29 -0.82
C ARG A 192 5.40 -11.62 -0.15
N LYS A 193 4.12 -11.90 0.10
CA LYS A 193 3.68 -13.21 0.62
C LYS A 193 4.04 -14.36 -0.32
N ARG A 194 3.83 -14.18 -1.64
CA ARG A 194 4.21 -15.19 -2.65
C ARG A 194 5.72 -15.46 -2.69
N LYS A 195 6.55 -14.44 -2.47
CA LYS A 195 8.01 -14.60 -2.42
C LYS A 195 8.47 -15.39 -1.19
N LEU A 196 7.95 -15.07 0.00
CA LEU A 196 8.28 -15.82 1.23
C LEU A 196 7.81 -17.29 1.18
N SER A 197 6.65 -17.57 0.59
CA SER A 197 6.18 -18.95 0.40
C SER A 197 7.00 -19.73 -0.64
N SER A 198 7.69 -19.04 -1.55
CA SER A 198 8.58 -19.65 -2.54
C SER A 198 9.96 -19.98 -1.95
N GLU A 199 10.46 -19.17 -1.01
CA GLU A 199 11.76 -19.40 -0.36
C GLU A 199 11.73 -20.53 0.67
N THR A 200 10.56 -20.80 1.28
CA THR A 200 10.43 -21.88 2.28
C THR A 200 10.40 -23.28 1.64
N CYS A 201 10.16 -23.40 0.33
CA CYS A 201 10.14 -24.69 -0.38
C CYS A 201 11.49 -25.04 -1.05
N ALA A 202 12.51 -24.18 -0.95
CA ALA A 202 13.77 -24.35 -1.70
C ALA A 202 14.95 -24.86 -0.86
N VAL A 203 14.72 -25.27 0.40
CA VAL A 203 15.75 -25.80 1.29
C VAL A 203 15.42 -27.22 1.73
N GLU A 204 15.18 -28.13 0.79
CA GLU A 204 15.38 -29.58 0.98
C GLU A 204 15.66 -30.21 -0.39
N ASP A 205 16.83 -29.95 -0.98
CA ASP A 205 17.42 -30.96 -1.85
C ASP A 205 18.95 -30.82 -1.94
N ARG A 206 19.61 -31.99 -1.83
CA ARG A 206 21.05 -32.33 -1.96
C ARG A 206 22.02 -32.11 -0.79
N PRO A 207 23.06 -32.96 -0.70
CA PRO A 207 23.06 -34.43 -0.83
C PRO A 207 23.87 -35.12 0.29
N ALA A 208 23.53 -36.36 0.61
CA ALA A 208 24.31 -37.18 1.54
C ALA A 208 25.63 -37.67 0.91
N ALA A 209 26.75 -37.29 1.51
CA ALA A 209 28.07 -37.91 1.43
C ALA A 209 28.68 -37.75 2.84
N GLU A 210 29.29 -38.71 3.53
CA GLU A 210 29.89 -40.00 3.21
C GLU A 210 29.75 -40.91 4.47
N LYS A 211 29.96 -42.23 4.33
CA LYS A 211 30.93 -42.96 5.17
C LYS A 211 31.26 -44.36 4.57
N PRO A 212 32.53 -44.77 4.53
CA PRO A 212 32.94 -46.11 4.12
C PRO A 212 32.77 -47.12 5.27
N ALA A 213 32.52 -48.37 4.87
CA ALA A 213 32.38 -49.51 5.75
C ALA A 213 33.75 -50.03 6.23
N GLU A 214 33.90 -50.17 7.54
CA GLU A 214 34.93 -51.03 8.15
C GLU A 214 34.30 -52.31 8.69
N THR A 215 35.09 -53.36 8.52
CA THR A 215 34.83 -54.78 8.78
C THR A 215 34.84 -55.09 10.27
N SER A 216 34.08 -56.13 10.65
CA SER A 216 34.47 -57.23 11.55
C SER A 216 33.42 -57.59 12.61
N SER A 217 33.24 -58.91 12.71
CA SER A 217 32.20 -59.65 13.39
C SER A 217 32.73 -60.33 14.66
N SER A 218 31.77 -60.65 15.55
CA SER A 218 31.89 -61.53 16.73
C SER A 218 32.68 -60.95 17.92
N ALA A 219 32.38 -61.22 19.19
CA ALA A 219 31.55 -62.25 19.81
C ALA A 219 31.08 -61.80 21.22
N ALA A 220 30.11 -62.56 21.71
CA ALA A 220 29.91 -62.93 23.12
C ALA A 220 29.29 -61.94 24.14
N ALA A 221 28.03 -62.27 24.43
CA ALA A 221 27.54 -62.74 25.74
C ALA A 221 27.04 -61.75 26.80
N ALA A 222 25.85 -62.13 27.29
CA ALA A 222 25.25 -61.91 28.61
C ALA A 222 24.74 -60.49 28.94
N SER A 223 23.66 -60.26 29.67
CA SER A 223 22.50 -61.04 30.13
C SER A 223 21.62 -60.04 30.88
N ALA A 224 20.31 -60.24 30.79
CA ALA A 224 19.29 -59.96 31.80
C ALA A 224 18.80 -58.52 32.12
N SER A 225 17.47 -58.47 32.14
CA SER A 225 16.54 -57.81 33.08
C SER A 225 16.28 -56.30 32.98
N SER A 226 15.04 -56.01 32.55
CA SER A 226 14.19 -54.87 32.95
C SER A 226 13.85 -54.95 34.47
N PRO A 227 12.94 -54.12 35.08
CA PRO A 227 12.20 -52.95 34.58
C PRO A 227 12.07 -51.78 35.61
N ALA A 228 11.29 -50.77 35.19
CA ALA A 228 10.25 -50.06 35.96
C ALA A 228 10.56 -48.92 36.96
N ALA A 229 9.68 -47.92 36.85
CA ALA A 229 9.14 -47.04 37.89
C ALA A 229 10.09 -45.95 38.43
N ALA A 230 9.67 -44.75 38.80
CA ALA A 230 8.42 -43.98 38.74
C ALA A 230 8.78 -42.59 39.32
N ALA A 231 7.78 -41.73 39.45
CA ALA A 231 7.74 -40.52 40.27
C ALA A 231 8.25 -39.24 39.58
N SER A 232 7.35 -38.34 39.15
CA SER A 232 6.55 -37.42 39.99
C SER A 232 7.43 -36.26 40.45
N SER A 233 7.30 -35.09 39.82
CA SER A 233 6.44 -33.97 40.26
C SER A 233 7.11 -33.12 41.34
N SER A 234 7.24 -31.83 41.07
CA SER A 234 6.59 -30.73 41.83
C SER A 234 7.37 -29.43 41.58
N SER A 235 6.64 -28.39 41.16
CA SER A 235 6.29 -27.22 41.98
C SER A 235 7.37 -26.13 41.94
N ASP A 236 7.14 -25.01 41.26
CA ASP A 236 6.24 -23.90 41.62
C ASP A 236 6.94 -22.82 42.47
N VAL A 237 6.43 -21.59 42.24
CA VAL A 237 6.44 -20.40 43.10
C VAL A 237 7.50 -19.31 42.86
N ARG A 238 7.03 -18.25 42.16
CA ARG A 238 6.98 -16.80 42.50
C ARG A 238 8.14 -16.21 43.33
N SER A 239 8.68 -15.03 43.05
CA SER A 239 8.02 -13.71 43.19
C SER A 239 9.08 -12.59 42.97
N VAL A 240 8.81 -11.56 42.16
CA VAL A 240 8.40 -10.17 42.52
C VAL A 240 9.57 -9.18 42.79
N SER A 241 9.68 -8.20 41.87
CA SER A 241 10.04 -6.76 42.00
C SER A 241 11.43 -6.32 42.47
N ARG A 242 12.05 -5.34 41.76
CA ARG A 242 11.95 -3.87 42.02
C ARG A 242 12.96 -3.05 41.19
N ASP A 243 12.56 -1.81 40.93
CA ASP A 243 13.16 -0.72 40.13
C ASP A 243 14.63 -0.33 40.36
N GLN A 244 15.25 0.30 39.35
CA GLN A 244 15.86 1.64 39.48
C GLN A 244 16.30 2.29 38.15
N ASN A 245 15.99 3.59 38.03
CA ASN A 245 16.43 4.57 37.03
C ASN A 245 17.91 4.95 37.17
N HIS A 246 18.53 5.38 36.06
CA HIS A 246 19.56 6.42 36.08
C HIS A 246 19.58 7.23 34.76
N ASP A 247 19.40 8.54 34.87
CA ASP A 247 19.73 9.56 33.89
C ASP A 247 21.23 9.90 33.97
N GLN A 248 21.88 10.19 32.83
CA GLN A 248 22.88 11.28 32.78
C GLN A 248 23.20 11.77 31.36
N GLU A 249 23.53 13.06 31.34
CA GLU A 249 23.69 14.01 30.24
C GLU A 249 24.91 13.84 29.31
N VAL A 250 24.71 14.33 28.09
CA VAL A 250 25.57 15.22 27.27
C VAL A 250 27.10 15.15 27.47
N GLN A 251 27.81 14.74 26.41
CA GLN A 251 29.09 15.38 26.04
C GLN A 251 29.18 15.65 24.53
N THR A 252 29.33 16.93 24.25
CA THR A 252 29.81 17.57 23.03
C THR A 252 31.30 17.32 22.85
N THR A 253 31.72 16.91 21.65
CA THR A 253 33.08 17.21 21.16
C THR A 253 33.04 17.58 19.68
N ASN A 254 33.26 18.88 19.44
CA ASN A 254 33.77 19.43 18.21
C ASN A 254 35.00 18.65 17.73
N ASN A 255 35.09 18.37 16.43
CA ASN A 255 36.38 18.33 15.75
C ASN A 255 36.26 18.98 14.36
N LYS A 256 36.88 20.16 14.30
CA LYS A 256 37.16 21.00 13.15
C LYS A 256 38.57 20.67 12.68
N SER A 257 38.73 20.23 11.44
CA SER A 257 39.99 20.42 10.70
C SER A 257 39.74 20.32 9.21
N ALA A 258 39.89 21.46 8.54
CA ALA A 258 40.04 21.58 7.12
C ALA A 258 41.38 20.98 6.66
N ASN A 259 41.41 20.38 5.47
CA ASN A 259 42.54 20.48 4.54
C ASN A 259 42.14 20.01 3.12
N ARG A 260 42.08 20.99 2.21
CA ARG A 260 42.36 20.91 0.76
C ARG A 260 43.68 21.71 0.57
N PRO A 261 44.38 21.74 -0.59
CA PRO A 261 44.09 21.23 -1.94
C PRO A 261 45.27 20.45 -2.57
N THR A 262 45.23 19.89 -3.80
CA THR A 262 45.55 20.55 -5.12
C THR A 262 45.76 19.36 -6.11
N THR A 263 44.94 19.17 -7.16
CA THR A 263 45.28 19.38 -8.61
C THR A 263 46.06 18.17 -9.21
N GLN A 264 45.81 17.58 -10.38
CA GLN A 264 45.40 18.06 -11.71
C GLN A 264 45.14 16.81 -12.59
N GLN A 265 44.10 16.79 -13.43
CA GLN A 265 44.28 16.49 -14.86
C GLN A 265 43.00 16.84 -15.64
N SER A 266 43.13 17.91 -16.43
CA SER A 266 42.25 18.29 -17.52
C SER A 266 42.93 17.85 -18.81
N LEU A 267 42.16 17.31 -19.75
CA LEU A 267 42.48 17.38 -21.17
C LEU A 267 41.31 18.06 -21.88
N HIS A 268 41.53 19.33 -22.21
CA HIS A 268 40.83 20.05 -23.27
C HIS A 268 41.60 19.88 -24.58
N ILE A 269 40.92 19.56 -25.68
CA ILE A 269 41.21 20.10 -27.02
C ILE A 269 39.89 20.56 -27.66
N LYS A 270 40.02 21.59 -28.49
CA LYS A 270 39.09 22.68 -28.84
C LYS A 270 38.50 22.50 -30.28
N PRO A 271 37.68 23.46 -30.77
CA PRO A 271 36.65 23.29 -31.81
C PRO A 271 37.01 23.90 -33.19
N GLY A 272 36.10 23.76 -34.16
CA GLY A 272 35.91 24.69 -35.31
C GLY A 272 34.41 24.79 -35.60
N ALA A 273 33.74 25.96 -35.66
CA ALA A 273 33.87 27.10 -36.58
C ALA A 273 33.74 26.66 -38.05
N ALA A 274 32.91 27.22 -38.93
CA ALA A 274 31.88 28.24 -38.92
C ALA A 274 31.16 28.13 -40.28
N GLU A 275 29.91 28.56 -40.43
CA GLU A 275 29.47 29.35 -41.60
C GLU A 275 28.02 29.85 -41.46
N ARG A 276 27.87 31.17 -41.50
CA ARG A 276 26.62 31.91 -41.76
C ARG A 276 26.31 31.84 -43.26
N PRO A 277 25.06 32.12 -43.66
CA PRO A 277 24.92 33.36 -44.43
C PRO A 277 23.70 34.23 -44.04
N THR A 278 23.95 35.53 -44.14
CA THR A 278 23.02 36.65 -44.39
C THR A 278 22.27 36.43 -45.72
N SER A 279 21.09 36.96 -46.07
CA SER A 279 20.55 38.32 -46.00
C SER A 279 19.09 38.32 -46.56
N LYS A 280 18.31 39.34 -46.23
CA LYS A 280 16.91 39.58 -46.69
C LYS A 280 16.82 39.98 -48.17
N PRO A 281 15.59 40.02 -48.74
CA PRO A 281 15.09 41.35 -49.14
C PRO A 281 13.65 41.66 -48.70
N LYS A 282 13.35 42.96 -48.72
CA LYS A 282 12.11 43.65 -48.31
C LYS A 282 10.98 43.48 -49.33
N GLN A 283 9.74 43.34 -48.87
CA GLN A 283 8.56 43.79 -49.63
C GLN A 283 7.57 44.58 -48.76
N LYS A 284 6.82 45.44 -49.46
CA LYS A 284 6.24 46.72 -49.02
C LYS A 284 4.89 46.58 -48.30
N LYS A 285 4.60 47.61 -47.49
CA LYS A 285 3.30 48.00 -46.93
C LYS A 285 2.19 48.03 -47.98
N VAL A 286 1.01 47.51 -47.63
CA VAL A 286 -0.29 48.13 -47.96
C VAL A 286 -1.16 47.98 -46.72
N GLY A 287 -1.60 49.12 -46.16
CA GLY A 287 -2.53 49.15 -45.04
C GLY A 287 -3.97 49.01 -45.51
N LEU A 288 -4.84 48.61 -44.61
CA LEU A 288 -6.26 48.99 -44.67
C LEU A 288 -6.81 49.02 -43.25
N PHE A 289 -7.13 50.22 -42.79
CA PHE A 289 -8.11 50.44 -41.74
C PHE A 289 -9.50 50.23 -42.34
N ARG A 290 -10.34 49.45 -41.66
CA ARG A 290 -11.68 49.88 -41.23
C ARG A 290 -12.14 48.99 -40.09
#